data_AF-A0A357L8Y9-F1
#
_entry.id   AF-A0A357L8Y9-F1
#
_cell.length_a   1.000
_cell.length_b   1.000
_cell.length_c   1.000
_cell.angle_alpha   90.00
_cell.angle_beta   90.00
_cell.angle_gamma   90.00
#
_symmetry.space_group_name_H-M   'P 1'
#
loop_
_entity.id
_entity.type
_entity.pdbx_description
1 polymer ?
#
loop_
_entity_poly.entity_id
_entity_poly.type
_entity_poly.pdbx_seq_one_letter_code
_entity_poly.pdbx_strand_id
1 'polypeptide(L)'
;NMVIAGKKSPKQAPTAEIAEKTVRCFRRAVPAAVPGIVFLSGGQSDEEATANLNAMNAGYRNVMPWALSFSYGRALQAAPQKAWSGKAENVPAGQRAFAHRAKMNSLAQAGEWSDGLEKAA
;
A
#
# COMPACT_ATOMS: atom_id res chain seq x y z
N ASN A 1 -11.79 -0.67 -3.18
CA ASN A 1 -10.83 -1.02 -2.08
C ASN A 1 -10.08 -2.30 -2.46
N MET A 2 -8.96 -2.60 -1.81
CA MET A 2 -8.40 -3.95 -1.84
C MET A 2 -9.43 -4.95 -1.29
N VAL A 3 -9.43 -6.18 -1.80
CA VAL A 3 -10.31 -7.26 -1.34
C VAL A 3 -9.69 -7.89 -0.10
N ILE A 4 -10.08 -7.38 1.07
CA ILE A 4 -9.56 -7.79 2.38
C ILE A 4 -10.67 -8.35 3.27
N ALA A 5 -10.28 -9.09 4.31
CA ALA A 5 -11.22 -9.53 5.34
C ALA A 5 -11.81 -8.33 6.09
N GLY A 6 -13.05 -8.48 6.58
CA GLY A 6 -13.66 -7.46 7.44
C GLY A 6 -12.84 -7.27 8.73
N LYS A 7 -12.82 -6.04 9.27
CA LYS A 7 -12.03 -5.72 10.47
C LYS A 7 -12.39 -6.57 11.70
N LYS A 8 -13.64 -7.02 11.81
CA LYS A 8 -14.13 -7.89 12.89
C LYS A 8 -14.06 -9.40 12.54
N SER A 9 -13.50 -9.75 11.38
CA SER A 9 -13.35 -11.14 11.00
C SER A 9 -12.34 -11.82 11.94
N PRO A 10 -12.67 -12.99 12.52
CA PRO A 10 -11.73 -13.73 13.36
C PRO A 10 -10.55 -14.26 12.55
N LYS A 11 -10.71 -14.39 11.22
CA LYS A 11 -9.67 -14.79 10.29
C LYS A 11 -9.33 -13.63 9.36
N GLN A 12 -8.13 -13.09 9.50
CA GLN A 12 -7.56 -12.15 8.54
C GLN A 12 -6.89 -12.91 7.39
N ALA A 13 -6.96 -12.37 6.18
CA ALA A 13 -6.39 -13.00 5.00
C ALA A 13 -4.89 -12.66 4.90
N PRO A 14 -4.03 -13.61 4.50
CA PRO A 14 -2.63 -13.30 4.22
C PRO A 14 -2.50 -12.43 2.96
N THR A 15 -1.40 -11.68 2.88
CA THR A 15 -1.07 -10.76 1.77
C THR A 15 -1.23 -11.40 0.38
N ALA A 16 -0.76 -12.64 0.21
CA ALA A 16 -0.85 -13.35 -1.07
C ALA A 16 -2.32 -13.61 -1.49
N GLU A 17 -3.18 -13.95 -0.54
CA GLU A 17 -4.62 -14.16 -0.79
C GLU A 17 -5.32 -12.84 -1.10
N ILE A 18 -4.98 -11.76 -0.40
CA ILE A 18 -5.50 -10.41 -0.67
C ILE A 18 -5.14 -9.99 -2.09
N ALA A 19 -3.89 -10.17 -2.50
CA ALA A 19 -3.42 -9.82 -3.84
C ALA A 19 -4.17 -10.61 -4.91
N GLU A 20 -4.21 -11.93 -4.78
CA GLU A 20 -4.91 -12.83 -5.70
C GLU A 20 -6.38 -12.43 -5.88
N LYS A 21 -7.11 -12.30 -4.77
CA LYS A 21 -8.54 -12.00 -4.78
C LYS A 21 -8.83 -10.60 -5.32
N THR A 22 -7.97 -9.63 -5.01
CA THR A 22 -8.12 -8.25 -5.52
C THR A 22 -7.95 -8.21 -7.03
N VAL A 23 -6.87 -8.81 -7.55
CA VAL A 23 -6.60 -8.86 -8.99
C VAL A 23 -7.71 -9.63 -9.72
N ARG A 24 -8.12 -10.79 -9.21
CA ARG A 24 -9.21 -11.59 -9.78
C ARG A 24 -10.52 -10.80 -9.85
N CYS A 25 -10.87 -10.10 -8.77
CA CYS A 25 -12.07 -9.27 -8.72
C CYS A 25 -12.02 -8.18 -9.81
N PHE A 26 -10.89 -7.46 -9.91
CA PHE A 26 -10.79 -6.33 -10.83
C PHE A 26 -10.73 -6.78 -12.29
N ARG A 27 -10.04 -7.89 -12.59
CA ARG A 27 -10.06 -8.53 -13.92
C ARG A 27 -11.46 -8.89 -14.42
N ARG A 28 -12.42 -9.09 -13.51
CA ARG A 28 -13.82 -9.41 -13.85
C ARG A 28 -14.72 -8.17 -13.98
N ALA A 29 -14.29 -7.01 -13.49
CA ALA A 29 -15.17 -5.87 -13.29
C ALA A 29 -14.66 -4.55 -13.88
N VAL A 30 -13.36 -4.37 -14.00
CA VAL A 30 -12.75 -3.15 -14.53
C VAL A 30 -12.47 -3.36 -16.03
N PRO A 31 -12.82 -2.41 -16.92
CA PRO A 31 -12.45 -2.48 -18.34
C PRO A 31 -10.96 -2.20 -18.58
N ALA A 32 -10.35 -2.85 -19.57
CA ALA A 32 -8.94 -2.65 -19.94
C ALA A 32 -8.59 -1.20 -20.32
N ALA A 33 -9.58 -0.39 -20.73
CA ALA A 33 -9.38 1.02 -21.10
C ALA A 33 -9.04 1.94 -19.91
N VAL A 34 -9.25 1.50 -18.66
CA VAL A 34 -8.85 2.27 -17.47
C VAL A 34 -7.32 2.31 -17.41
N PRO A 35 -6.65 3.46 -17.29
CA PRO A 35 -5.18 3.49 -17.35
C PRO A 35 -4.51 2.96 -16.07
N GLY A 36 -5.18 3.10 -14.93
CA GLY A 36 -4.65 2.67 -13.65
C GLY A 36 -5.66 2.72 -12.53
N ILE A 37 -5.33 2.04 -11.44
CA ILE A 37 -6.15 1.94 -10.24
C ILE A 37 -5.31 2.33 -9.05
N VAL A 38 -5.73 3.38 -8.36
CA VAL A 38 -5.08 3.89 -7.15
C VAL A 38 -5.86 3.43 -5.92
N PHE A 39 -5.23 2.61 -5.08
CA PHE A 39 -5.90 2.06 -3.91
C PHE A 39 -5.97 3.09 -2.78
N LEU A 40 -7.11 3.14 -2.10
CA LEU A 40 -7.20 3.68 -0.74
C LEU A 40 -6.57 2.68 0.25
N SER A 41 -5.94 3.18 1.32
CA SER A 41 -5.36 2.32 2.35
C SER A 41 -6.43 1.77 3.31
N GLY A 42 -7.57 2.45 3.44
CA GLY A 42 -8.62 2.07 4.38
C GLY A 42 -8.08 2.09 5.81
N GLY A 43 -8.39 1.06 6.59
CA GLY A 43 -7.95 0.90 7.98
C GLY A 43 -6.70 0.04 8.18
N GLN A 44 -5.98 -0.29 7.10
CA GLN A 44 -4.72 -1.02 7.17
C GLN A 44 -3.64 -0.17 7.84
N SER A 45 -2.66 -0.84 8.44
CA SER A 45 -1.42 -0.20 8.86
C SER A 45 -0.62 0.30 7.64
N ASP A 46 0.38 1.13 7.92
CA ASP A 46 1.30 1.66 6.93
C ASP A 46 1.95 0.50 6.14
N GLU A 47 2.56 -0.46 6.83
CA GLU A 47 3.26 -1.61 6.24
C GLU A 47 2.30 -2.58 5.54
N GLU A 48 1.12 -2.87 6.12
CA GLU A 48 0.13 -3.77 5.50
C GLU A 48 -0.33 -3.24 4.13
N ALA A 49 -0.60 -1.94 4.04
CA ALA A 49 -1.03 -1.31 2.79
C ALA A 49 0.08 -1.35 1.72
N THR A 50 1.35 -1.25 2.12
CA THR A 50 2.51 -1.38 1.24
C THR A 50 2.72 -2.83 0.79
N ALA A 51 2.70 -3.78 1.73
CA ALA A 51 2.88 -5.20 1.44
C ALA A 51 1.80 -5.73 0.48
N ASN A 52 0.54 -5.36 0.68
CA ASN A 52 -0.56 -5.76 -0.19
C ASN A 52 -0.44 -5.16 -1.60
N LEU A 53 -0.07 -3.89 -1.72
CA LEU A 53 0.21 -3.27 -3.02
C LEU A 53 1.38 -3.96 -3.73
N ASN A 54 2.46 -4.23 -3.00
CA ASN A 54 3.64 -4.90 -3.53
C ASN A 54 3.31 -6.29 -4.07
N ALA A 55 2.59 -7.10 -3.29
CA ALA A 55 2.24 -8.46 -3.70
C ALA A 55 1.38 -8.49 -4.97
N MET A 56 0.50 -7.51 -5.16
CA MET A 56 -0.25 -7.37 -6.42
C MET A 56 0.66 -7.05 -7.60
N ASN A 57 1.54 -6.06 -7.47
CA ASN A 57 2.44 -5.66 -8.55
C ASN A 57 3.52 -6.72 -8.85
N ALA A 58 4.14 -7.31 -7.83
CA ALA A 58 5.16 -8.34 -7.99
C ALA A 58 4.59 -9.64 -8.58
N GLY A 59 3.42 -10.07 -8.12
CA GLY A 59 2.84 -11.36 -8.50
C GLY A 59 2.01 -11.36 -9.78
N TYR A 60 1.40 -10.22 -10.15
CA TYR A 60 0.32 -10.22 -11.14
C TYR A 60 0.43 -9.16 -12.24
N ARG A 61 1.50 -8.35 -12.28
CA ARG A 61 1.65 -7.28 -13.28
C ARG A 61 1.46 -7.73 -14.73
N ASN A 62 1.92 -8.94 -15.06
CA ASN A 62 1.85 -9.48 -16.42
C ASN A 62 0.45 -9.97 -16.84
N VAL A 63 -0.52 -10.04 -15.92
CA VAL A 63 -1.88 -10.51 -16.21
C VAL A 63 -2.94 -9.41 -16.06
N MET A 64 -2.52 -8.18 -15.75
CA MET A 64 -3.39 -7.03 -15.56
C MET A 64 -3.16 -5.99 -16.66
N PRO A 65 -4.22 -5.43 -17.25
CA PRO A 65 -4.08 -4.37 -18.26
C PRO A 65 -3.92 -2.96 -17.66
N TRP A 66 -3.86 -2.84 -16.33
CA TRP A 66 -3.83 -1.56 -15.61
C TRP A 66 -2.56 -1.43 -14.79
N ALA A 67 -2.10 -0.20 -14.62
CA ALA A 67 -1.17 0.11 -13.53
C ALA A 67 -1.88 0.05 -12.18
N LEU A 68 -1.28 -0.57 -11.17
CA LEU A 68 -1.75 -0.50 -9.79
C LEU A 68 -0.84 0.40 -8.97
N SER A 69 -1.43 1.38 -8.29
CA SER A 69 -0.70 2.34 -7.45
C SER A 69 -1.51 2.69 -6.20
N PHE A 70 -1.10 3.72 -5.46
CA PHE A 70 -1.68 4.12 -4.19
C PHE A 70 -2.23 5.55 -4.21
N SER A 71 -3.33 5.75 -3.47
CA SER A 71 -3.90 7.04 -3.10
C SER A 71 -4.15 7.00 -1.59
N TYR A 72 -3.07 7.10 -0.82
CA TYR A 72 -3.07 6.85 0.62
C TYR A 72 -3.10 8.14 1.44
N GLY A 73 -4.01 8.20 2.41
CA GLY A 73 -3.98 9.18 3.50
C GLY A 73 -3.21 8.62 4.68
N ARG A 74 -3.89 7.86 5.55
CA ARG A 74 -3.31 7.32 6.79
C ARG A 74 -2.01 6.52 6.57
N ALA A 75 -1.98 5.60 5.61
CA ALA A 75 -0.79 4.77 5.35
C ALA A 75 0.46 5.54 4.85
N LEU A 76 0.29 6.82 4.52
CA LEU A 76 1.37 7.74 4.14
C LEU A 76 1.68 8.76 5.23
N GLN A 77 0.69 9.09 6.07
CA GLN A 77 0.76 10.21 7.01
C GLN A 77 0.81 9.82 8.49
N ALA A 78 0.50 8.58 8.87
CA ALA A 78 0.49 8.17 10.28
C ALA A 78 1.88 8.23 10.91
N ALA A 79 2.88 7.60 10.28
CA ALA A 79 4.28 7.68 10.71
C ALA A 79 4.82 9.13 10.81
N PRO A 80 4.68 10.00 9.79
CA PRO A 80 5.20 11.37 9.88
C PRO A 80 4.44 12.25 10.86
N GLN A 81 3.12 12.07 11.04
CA GLN A 81 2.38 12.79 12.09
C GLN A 81 2.87 12.41 13.48
N LYS A 82 3.13 11.11 13.71
CA LYS A 82 3.72 10.63 14.97
C LYS A 82 5.12 11.21 15.20
N ALA A 83 5.98 11.17 14.19
CA ALA A 83 7.34 11.72 14.27
C ALA A 83 7.34 13.24 14.51
N TRP A 84 6.44 13.97 13.84
CA TRP A 84 6.30 15.41 14.00
C TRP A 84 5.76 15.78 15.40
N SER A 85 4.72 15.08 15.88
CA SER A 85 4.11 15.33 17.19
C SER A 85 3.67 16.79 17.44
N GLY A 86 3.38 17.55 16.37
CA GLY A 86 2.97 18.96 16.46
C GLY A 86 4.07 19.94 16.87
N LYS A 87 5.33 19.51 16.93
CA LYS A 87 6.48 20.29 17.41
C LYS A 87 7.30 20.84 16.25
N ALA A 88 7.61 22.13 16.27
CA ALA A 88 8.34 22.78 15.17
C ALA A 88 9.75 22.19 14.97
N GLU A 89 10.42 21.85 16.08
CA GLU A 89 11.73 21.21 16.09
C GLU A 89 11.74 19.81 15.45
N ASN A 90 10.57 19.16 15.36
CA ASN A 90 10.42 17.82 14.80
C ASN A 90 10.02 17.81 13.32
N VAL A 91 9.86 18.97 12.68
CA VAL A 91 9.54 19.03 11.24
C VAL A 91 10.48 18.18 10.39
N PRO A 92 11.83 18.20 10.59
CA PRO A 92 12.73 17.33 9.84
C PRO A 92 12.48 15.83 10.07
N ALA A 93 12.10 15.43 11.28
CA ALA A 93 11.78 14.03 11.60
C ALA A 93 10.48 13.60 10.90
N GLY A 94 9.46 14.45 10.89
CA GLY A 94 8.23 14.23 10.13
C GLY A 94 8.49 14.10 8.63
N GLN A 95 9.33 14.97 8.05
CA GLN A 95 9.68 14.90 6.63
C GLN A 95 10.43 13.61 6.27
N ARG A 96 11.40 13.18 7.08
CA ARG A 96 12.11 11.90 6.88
C ARG A 96 11.17 10.71 6.89
N ALA A 97 10.27 10.66 7.88
CA ALA A 97 9.27 9.61 7.96
C ALA A 97 8.31 9.60 6.76
N PHE A 98 7.87 10.78 6.28
CA PHE A 98 7.02 10.88 5.10
C PHE A 98 7.76 10.41 3.83
N ALA A 99 9.00 10.86 3.64
CA ALA A 99 9.83 10.46 2.50
C ALA A 99 10.08 8.95 2.49
N HIS A 100 10.33 8.37 3.66
CA HIS A 100 10.46 6.92 3.81
C HIS A 100 9.15 6.20 3.39
N ARG A 101 7.99 6.59 3.92
CA ARG A 101 6.70 5.99 3.54
C ARG A 101 6.38 6.17 2.05
N ALA A 102 6.71 7.32 1.47
CA ALA A 102 6.56 7.56 0.04
C ALA A 102 7.46 6.62 -0.79
N LYS A 103 8.71 6.43 -0.36
CA LYS A 103 9.66 5.51 -1.00
C LYS A 103 9.19 4.05 -0.91
N MET A 104 8.71 3.61 0.25
CA MET A 104 8.20 2.25 0.43
C MET A 104 7.01 1.96 -0.48
N ASN A 105 6.06 2.90 -0.56
CA ASN A 105 4.92 2.75 -1.47
C ASN A 105 5.31 2.85 -2.96
N SER A 106 6.33 3.64 -3.31
CA SER A 106 6.89 3.68 -4.65
C SER A 106 7.53 2.34 -5.04
N LEU A 107 8.26 1.70 -4.14
CA LEU A 107 8.83 0.36 -4.36
C LEU A 107 7.74 -0.70 -4.47
N ALA A 108 6.69 -0.61 -3.65
CA ALA A 108 5.54 -1.50 -3.75
C ALA A 108 4.76 -1.33 -5.06
N GLN A 109 4.70 -0.11 -5.62
CA GLN A 109 4.16 0.14 -6.95
C GLN A 109 5.02 -0.55 -8.04
N ALA A 110 6.34 -0.57 -7.87
CA ALA A 110 7.24 -1.28 -8.77
C ALA A 110 7.20 -2.81 -8.61
N GLY A 111 6.74 -3.32 -7.46
CA GLY A 111 6.82 -4.75 -7.09
C GLY A 111 8.18 -5.13 -6.49
N GLU A 112 8.92 -4.16 -5.96
CA GLU A 112 10.32 -4.28 -5.50
C GLU A 112 10.47 -4.06 -4.00
N TRP A 113 9.36 -3.92 -3.26
CA TRP A 113 9.40 -3.74 -1.81
C TRP A 113 9.62 -5.07 -1.08
N SER A 114 10.32 -5.01 0.06
CA SER A 114 10.45 -6.11 1.00
C SER A 114 10.54 -5.58 2.43
N ASP A 115 10.13 -6.40 3.41
CA ASP A 115 10.10 -6.05 4.84
C ASP A 115 11.44 -5.50 5.37
N GLY A 116 12.57 -5.95 4.79
CA GLY A 116 13.90 -5.50 5.18
C GLY A 116 14.14 -4.01 4.95
N LEU A 117 13.41 -3.39 4.02
CA LEU A 117 13.55 -1.98 3.66
C LEU A 117 12.89 -1.03 4.66
N GLU A 118 11.92 -1.51 5.45
CA GLU A 118 11.22 -0.70 6.47
C GLU A 118 12.14 -0.29 7.63
N LYS A 119 13.19 -1.08 7.89
CA LYS A 119 14.14 -0.82 8.99
C LYS A 119 15.23 0.21 8.65
N ALA A 120 15.27 0.69 7.41
CA ALA A 120 16.29 1.63 6.94
C ALA A 120 15.92 3.11 7.14
N ALA A 121 14.90 3.41 7.95
CA ALA A 121 14.37 4.76 8.22
C ALA A 121 15.16 5.53 9.30
#